data_AF-X6PFG4-F1
#
_entry.id   AF-X6PFG4-F1
#
_cell.length_a   1.000
_cell.length_b   1.000
_cell.length_c   1.000
_cell.angle_alpha   90.00
_cell.angle_beta   90.00
_cell.angle_gamma   90.00
#
_symmetry.space_group_name_H-M   'P 1'
#
loop_
_entity.id
_entity.type
_entity.pdbx_description
1 polymer ?
#
loop_
_entity_poly.entity_id
_entity_poly.type
_entity_poly.pdbx_seq_one_letter_code
_entity_poly.pdbx_strand_id
1 'polypeptide(L)'
;MDLFSVCCVDFSSLQSNYNNKNRIDEIGGNGYTICSGSNDKTIRIWDIETAKQLIVLERHKGCINSVKYGPNELGISVGANTILSGCADKIDNIEVSNSSNVICSGSLDNTIRFWDIRSNKKELYLIKGQNTEDGILCLKFLLLK
;
A
#
# COMPACT_ATOMS: atom_id res chain seq x y z
N MET A 1 -13.24 24.75 -14.44
CA MET A 1 -12.19 24.32 -13.50
C MET A 1 -12.58 22.92 -13.08
N ASP A 2 -11.94 21.91 -13.66
CA ASP A 2 -12.19 20.52 -13.26
C ASP A 2 -11.56 20.31 -11.88
N LEU A 3 -12.39 20.43 -10.85
CA LEU A 3 -12.03 20.07 -9.49
C LEU A 3 -11.98 18.53 -9.44
N PHE A 4 -10.81 17.96 -9.70
CA PHE A 4 -10.56 16.55 -9.44
C PHE A 4 -10.64 16.30 -7.92
N SER A 5 -11.84 15.97 -7.44
CA SER A 5 -12.09 15.73 -6.02
C SER A 5 -11.39 14.45 -5.57
N VAL A 6 -10.65 14.54 -4.46
CA VAL A 6 -10.22 13.37 -3.70
C VAL A 6 -11.45 12.77 -3.02
N CYS A 7 -11.67 11.47 -3.20
CA CYS A 7 -12.86 10.78 -2.71
C CYS A 7 -12.57 9.86 -1.51
N CYS A 8 -11.32 9.39 -1.39
CA CYS A 8 -10.90 8.52 -0.30
C CYS A 8 -9.39 8.62 -0.07
N VAL A 9 -8.96 8.33 1.16
CA VAL A 9 -7.54 8.30 1.56
C VAL A 9 -7.27 7.14 2.52
N ASP A 10 -6.03 6.67 2.54
CA ASP A 10 -5.52 5.72 3.53
C ASP A 10 -4.04 6.00 3.80
N PHE A 11 -3.57 5.66 5.00
CA PHE A 11 -2.20 5.91 5.45
C PHE A 11 -1.41 4.61 5.52
N SER A 12 -0.15 4.63 5.12
CA SER A 12 0.74 3.50 5.34
C SER A 12 1.01 3.30 6.85
N SER A 13 1.39 2.09 7.24
CA SER A 13 2.00 1.86 8.55
C SER A 13 3.31 2.65 8.70
N LEU A 14 3.70 2.94 9.96
CA LEU A 14 4.93 3.66 10.27
C LEU A 14 6.15 2.85 9.79
N GLN A 15 7.00 3.47 8.96
CA GLN A 15 8.29 2.94 8.58
C GLN A 15 9.33 3.40 9.61
N SER A 16 9.59 2.59 10.64
CA SER A 16 10.64 2.89 11.63
C SER A 16 12.00 2.49 11.06
N ASN A 17 12.77 3.45 10.53
CA ASN A 17 14.16 3.24 10.16
C ASN A 17 15.05 4.23 10.95
N TYR A 18 15.43 3.84 12.18
CA TYR A 18 16.21 4.74 13.06
C TYR A 18 17.71 4.81 12.71
N ASN A 19 18.23 4.07 11.73
CA ASN A 19 19.64 4.15 11.32
C ASN A 19 19.85 3.61 9.89
N ASN A 20 19.87 4.46 8.86
CA ASN A 20 20.89 4.49 7.81
C ASN A 20 20.52 5.43 6.65
N LYS A 21 21.38 6.40 6.38
CA LYS A 21 21.15 7.49 5.40
C LYS A 21 21.41 7.15 3.93
N ASN A 22 21.53 5.89 3.51
CA ASN A 22 22.00 5.57 2.15
C ASN A 22 21.32 4.34 1.50
N ARG A 23 20.00 4.34 1.29
CA ARG A 23 19.36 3.43 0.33
C ARG A 23 18.47 4.20 -0.64
N ILE A 24 18.73 3.99 -1.93
CA ILE A 24 18.24 4.80 -3.06
C ILE A 24 16.93 4.24 -3.65
N ASP A 25 16.36 3.21 -3.01
CA ASP A 25 15.28 2.39 -3.57
C ASP A 25 14.01 2.34 -2.68
N GLU A 26 13.95 3.08 -1.57
CA GLU A 26 12.75 3.14 -0.71
C GLU A 26 11.80 4.24 -1.19
N ILE A 27 10.66 3.82 -1.72
CA ILE A 27 9.54 4.71 -2.06
C ILE A 27 8.87 5.11 -0.74
N GLY A 28 9.35 6.22 -0.19
CA GLY A 28 8.96 6.78 1.10
C GLY A 28 10.24 7.13 1.86
N GLY A 29 10.42 8.40 2.20
CA GLY A 29 11.41 8.78 3.22
C GLY A 29 11.17 8.02 4.54
N ASN A 30 11.97 8.31 5.57
CA ASN A 30 11.91 7.66 6.90
C ASN A 30 10.59 7.91 7.69
N GLY A 31 9.43 7.96 7.04
CA GLY A 31 8.14 8.37 7.57
C GLY A 31 6.93 7.66 6.94
N TYR A 32 5.82 8.38 6.80
CA TYR A 32 4.53 7.86 6.31
C TYR A 32 4.30 8.22 4.85
N THR A 33 3.56 7.36 4.15
CA THR A 33 2.97 7.68 2.85
C THR A 33 1.44 7.71 2.95
N ILE A 34 0.82 8.54 2.12
CA ILE A 34 -0.64 8.57 1.93
C ILE A 34 -0.94 7.98 0.57
N CYS A 35 -1.98 7.15 0.48
CA CYS A 35 -2.60 6.85 -0.80
C CYS A 35 -3.99 7.51 -0.87
N SER A 36 -4.35 8.02 -2.05
CA SER A 36 -5.60 8.71 -2.29
C SER A 36 -6.27 8.23 -3.57
N GLY A 37 -7.59 8.03 -3.55
CA GLY A 37 -8.40 7.79 -4.74
C GLY A 37 -9.19 9.03 -5.15
N SER A 38 -9.40 9.22 -6.45
CA SER A 38 -10.00 10.43 -7.03
C SER A 38 -11.08 10.12 -8.08
N ASN A 39 -11.94 11.11 -8.33
CA ASN A 39 -12.87 11.13 -9.47
C ASN A 39 -12.16 11.15 -10.83
N ASP A 40 -10.88 11.52 -10.88
CA ASP A 40 -10.04 11.43 -12.08
C ASP A 40 -9.66 10.00 -12.48
N LYS A 41 -10.16 8.99 -11.75
CA LYS A 41 -9.96 7.55 -11.98
C LYS A 41 -8.54 7.09 -11.64
N THR A 42 -7.77 7.92 -10.94
CA THR A 42 -6.41 7.59 -10.50
C THR A 42 -6.33 7.35 -9.01
N ILE A 43 -5.30 6.59 -8.63
CA ILE A 43 -4.82 6.49 -7.25
C ILE A 43 -3.46 7.18 -7.22
N ARG A 44 -3.22 8.00 -6.21
CA ARG A 44 -1.94 8.72 -6.05
C ARG A 44 -1.32 8.37 -4.72
N ILE A 45 -0.01 8.22 -4.69
CA ILE A 45 0.77 7.98 -3.49
C ILE A 45 1.66 9.18 -3.24
N TRP A 46 1.68 9.64 -2.00
CA TRP A 46 2.32 10.87 -1.57
C TRP A 46 3.30 10.58 -0.44
N ASP A 47 4.48 11.17 -0.54
CA ASP A 47 5.42 11.28 0.57
C ASP A 47 4.98 12.48 1.43
N ILE A 48 4.71 12.22 2.72
CA ILE A 48 4.23 13.27 3.62
C ILE A 48 5.35 14.26 3.97
N GLU A 49 6.58 13.78 4.19
CA GLU A 49 7.69 14.59 4.65
C GLU A 49 8.11 15.63 3.61
N THR A 50 8.16 15.22 2.35
CA THR A 50 8.55 16.06 1.22
C THR A 50 7.36 16.72 0.53
N ALA A 51 6.13 16.37 0.90
CA ALA A 51 4.88 16.78 0.25
C ALA A 51 4.87 16.52 -1.26
N LYS A 52 5.55 15.45 -1.71
CA LYS A 52 5.68 15.10 -3.12
C LYS A 52 4.81 13.92 -3.50
N GLN A 53 4.24 13.97 -4.71
CA GLN A 53 3.63 12.82 -5.33
C GLN A 53 4.71 11.85 -5.81
N LEU A 54 4.66 10.60 -5.37
CA LEU A 54 5.59 9.54 -5.73
C LEU A 54 5.08 8.71 -6.91
N ILE A 55 3.80 8.29 -6.84
CA ILE A 55 3.22 7.31 -7.76
C ILE A 55 1.83 7.79 -8.20
N VAL A 56 1.52 7.57 -9.47
CA VAL A 56 0.17 7.60 -10.02
C VAL A 56 -0.13 6.20 -10.55
N LEU A 57 -1.23 5.62 -10.09
CA LEU A 57 -1.77 4.36 -10.59
C LEU A 57 -3.01 4.70 -11.39
N GLU A 58 -2.96 4.30 -12.65
CA GLU A 58 -4.01 4.48 -13.64
C GLU A 58 -4.49 3.09 -14.05
N ARG A 59 -5.71 2.97 -14.59
CA ARG A 59 -6.32 1.82 -15.34
C ARG A 59 -7.80 1.62 -14.98
N HIS A 60 -8.25 2.17 -13.85
CA HIS A 60 -9.67 2.22 -13.56
C HIS A 60 -10.41 3.07 -14.59
N LYS A 61 -11.64 2.67 -14.90
CA LYS A 61 -12.50 3.35 -15.89
C LYS A 61 -13.53 4.28 -15.24
N GLY A 62 -13.69 4.21 -13.92
CA GLY A 62 -14.60 5.01 -13.12
C GLY A 62 -13.90 5.59 -11.88
N CYS A 63 -14.61 6.43 -11.13
CA CYS A 63 -14.09 7.08 -9.93
C CYS A 63 -13.58 6.07 -8.91
N ILE A 64 -12.56 6.44 -8.14
CA ILE A 64 -12.04 5.61 -7.06
C ILE A 64 -12.71 6.02 -5.75
N ASN A 65 -13.55 5.15 -5.22
CA ASN A 65 -14.30 5.46 -3.99
C ASN A 65 -13.64 4.90 -2.73
N SER A 66 -12.73 3.93 -2.88
CA SER A 66 -12.03 3.35 -1.74
C SER A 66 -10.61 2.95 -2.12
N VAL A 67 -9.65 3.28 -1.26
CA VAL A 67 -8.28 2.80 -1.31
C VAL A 67 -7.89 2.28 0.07
N LYS A 68 -7.11 1.20 0.11
CA LYS A 68 -6.57 0.62 1.33
C LYS A 68 -5.15 0.13 1.09
N TYR A 69 -4.24 0.42 2.01
CA TYR A 69 -3.02 -0.37 2.10
C TYR A 69 -3.40 -1.80 2.50
N GLY A 70 -2.86 -2.76 1.77
CA GLY A 70 -2.97 -4.17 2.12
C GLY A 70 -2.37 -4.43 3.49
N PRO A 71 -2.84 -5.43 4.25
CA PRO A 71 -2.15 -5.82 5.46
C PRO A 71 -0.71 -6.21 5.12
N ASN A 72 0.23 -5.72 5.92
CA ASN A 72 1.48 -6.43 6.06
C ASN A 72 1.14 -7.81 6.62
N GLU A 73 1.80 -8.86 6.14
CA GLU A 73 1.95 -10.06 6.94
C GLU A 73 2.82 -9.69 8.15
N LEU A 74 2.21 -9.02 9.14
CA LEU A 74 2.85 -8.72 10.40
C LEU A 74 2.89 -10.04 11.19
N GLY A 75 4.01 -10.76 11.12
CA GLY A 75 4.44 -11.60 12.24
C GLY A 75 4.69 -13.09 12.00
N ILE A 76 5.42 -13.50 10.96
CA ILE A 76 6.19 -14.77 11.04
C ILE A 76 7.66 -14.52 10.68
N SER A 77 8.38 -13.85 11.58
CA SER A 77 9.81 -14.11 11.84
C SER A 77 10.22 -13.54 13.21
N VAL A 78 9.42 -13.82 14.25
CA VAL A 78 9.93 -13.85 15.63
C VAL A 78 10.16 -15.33 16.04
N GLY A 79 10.45 -16.22 15.08
CA GLY A 79 10.48 -17.65 15.39
C GLY A 79 11.02 -18.62 14.35
N ALA A 80 11.72 -18.21 13.29
CA ALA A 80 12.32 -19.19 12.36
C ALA A 80 13.81 -19.48 12.64
N ASN A 81 14.57 -18.54 13.20
CA ASN A 81 16.05 -18.68 13.22
C ASN A 81 16.70 -18.67 14.62
N THR A 82 15.95 -18.70 15.72
CA THR A 82 16.53 -18.73 17.09
C THR A 82 16.29 -20.02 17.88
N ILE A 83 15.57 -21.02 17.37
CA ILE A 83 15.55 -22.35 18.02
C ILE A 83 15.84 -23.49 17.02
N LEU A 84 16.71 -23.25 16.05
CA LEU A 84 17.37 -24.32 15.29
C LEU A 84 18.90 -24.34 15.43
N SER A 85 19.45 -23.52 16.32
CA SER A 85 20.87 -23.55 16.63
C SER A 85 21.03 -23.06 18.05
N GLY A 86 21.26 -23.99 18.97
CA GLY A 86 21.82 -23.66 20.27
C GLY A 86 23.22 -23.08 20.05
N CYS A 87 23.29 -21.78 19.79
CA CYS A 87 24.52 -21.01 19.83
C CYS A 87 24.13 -19.57 20.14
N ALA A 88 24.41 -19.16 21.38
CA ALA A 88 24.14 -17.82 21.86
C ALA A 88 25.13 -16.85 21.22
N ASP A 89 24.78 -16.30 20.06
CA ASP A 89 25.42 -15.10 19.54
C ASP A 89 24.34 -14.08 19.18
N LYS A 90 24.44 -12.90 19.79
CA LYS A 90 23.59 -11.74 19.55
C LYS A 90 23.51 -11.44 18.05
N ILE A 91 22.33 -11.59 17.48
CA ILE A 91 22.01 -11.02 16.17
C ILE A 91 21.49 -9.61 16.43
N ASP A 92 22.41 -8.65 16.48
CA ASP A 92 22.05 -7.26 16.23
C ASP A 92 21.71 -7.14 14.73
N ASN A 93 20.60 -6.45 14.42
CA ASN A 93 20.19 -6.03 13.06
C ASN A 93 19.31 -6.99 12.24
N ILE A 94 18.11 -7.32 12.75
CA ILE A 94 17.01 -7.76 11.88
C ILE A 94 16.34 -6.51 11.28
N GLU A 95 16.58 -6.24 9.99
CA GLU A 95 15.88 -5.19 9.21
C GLU A 95 14.41 -5.60 9.02
N VAL A 96 13.52 -5.03 9.84
CA VAL A 96 12.08 -5.21 9.69
C VAL A 96 11.55 -4.14 8.74
N SER A 97 11.44 -4.42 7.43
CA SER A 97 10.72 -3.52 6.52
C SER A 97 9.21 -3.66 6.76
N ASN A 98 8.65 -2.81 7.62
CA ASN A 98 7.23 -2.78 8.01
C ASN A 98 6.31 -2.11 6.96
N SER A 99 6.64 -2.12 5.67
CA SER A 99 5.87 -1.43 4.64
C SER A 99 4.97 -2.37 3.83
N SER A 100 3.66 -2.08 3.83
CA SER A 100 2.69 -2.74 2.97
C SER A 100 2.94 -2.28 1.53
N ASN A 101 3.36 -3.21 0.68
CA ASN A 101 3.71 -2.93 -0.72
C ASN A 101 2.55 -3.12 -1.67
N VAL A 102 1.38 -3.41 -1.12
CA VAL A 102 0.15 -3.65 -1.87
C VAL A 102 -0.84 -2.57 -1.54
N ILE A 103 -1.41 -1.96 -2.57
CA ILE A 103 -2.63 -1.15 -2.43
C ILE A 103 -3.78 -1.94 -3.03
N CYS A 104 -4.95 -1.84 -2.41
CA CYS A 104 -6.22 -2.33 -2.94
C CYS A 104 -7.15 -1.14 -3.18
N SER A 105 -7.81 -1.11 -4.33
CA SER A 105 -8.71 -0.03 -4.73
C SER A 105 -10.04 -0.53 -5.24
N GLY A 106 -11.11 0.18 -4.90
CA GLY A 106 -12.47 -0.08 -5.35
C GLY A 106 -12.99 1.11 -6.15
N SER A 107 -13.61 0.82 -7.30
CA SER A 107 -14.05 1.84 -8.26
C SER A 107 -15.50 1.65 -8.73
N LEU A 108 -16.08 2.74 -9.21
CA LEU A 108 -17.35 2.76 -9.95
C LEU A 108 -17.29 1.96 -11.26
N ASP A 109 -16.12 1.53 -11.74
CA ASP A 109 -16.02 0.60 -12.87
C ASP A 109 -16.34 -0.86 -12.50
N ASN A 110 -16.88 -1.10 -11.30
CA ASN A 110 -17.20 -2.42 -10.74
C ASN A 110 -15.98 -3.32 -10.57
N THR A 111 -14.78 -2.74 -10.38
CA THR A 111 -13.57 -3.53 -10.16
C THR A 111 -12.91 -3.23 -8.82
N ILE A 112 -12.31 -4.28 -8.27
CA ILE A 112 -11.30 -4.19 -7.22
C ILE A 112 -9.94 -4.49 -7.84
N ARG A 113 -8.96 -3.60 -7.69
CA ARG A 113 -7.60 -3.79 -8.21
C ARG A 113 -6.59 -3.82 -7.09
N PHE A 114 -5.59 -4.69 -7.24
CA PHE A 114 -4.44 -4.80 -6.37
C PHE A 114 -3.19 -4.30 -7.09
N TRP A 115 -2.35 -3.55 -6.40
CA TRP A 115 -1.23 -2.84 -6.99
C TRP A 115 0.06 -3.10 -6.22
N ASP A 116 1.15 -3.38 -6.93
CA ASP A 116 2.50 -3.35 -6.37
C ASP A 116 3.10 -1.96 -6.52
N ILE A 117 3.51 -1.37 -5.40
CA ILE A 117 4.04 -0.01 -5.33
C ILE A 117 5.56 0.06 -5.12
N ARG A 118 6.30 -1.07 -5.07
CA ARG A 118 7.75 -1.07 -4.77
C ARG A 118 8.64 -0.55 -5.88
N SER A 119 8.43 -0.97 -7.15
CA SER A 119 9.33 -0.51 -8.22
C SER A 119 8.75 -0.53 -9.63
N ASN A 120 7.54 -1.05 -9.86
CA ASN A 120 7.02 -1.17 -11.23
C ASN A 120 5.54 -0.81 -11.40
N LYS A 121 4.91 -0.20 -10.38
CA LYS A 121 3.52 0.34 -10.44
C LYS A 121 2.56 -0.63 -11.15
N LYS A 122 2.66 -1.92 -10.82
CA LYS A 122 2.04 -2.99 -11.60
C LYS A 122 0.71 -3.38 -10.97
N GLU A 123 -0.32 -3.49 -11.79
CA GLU A 123 -1.54 -4.20 -11.40
C GLU A 123 -1.21 -5.68 -11.17
N LEU A 124 -1.37 -6.13 -9.93
CA LEU A 124 -1.14 -7.50 -9.49
C LEU A 124 -2.36 -8.37 -9.79
N TYR A 125 -3.54 -7.88 -9.45
CA TYR A 125 -4.77 -8.67 -9.51
C TYR A 125 -5.99 -7.79 -9.74
N LEU A 126 -6.99 -8.35 -10.42
CA LEU A 126 -8.23 -7.68 -10.80
C LEU A 126 -9.41 -8.58 -10.45
N ILE A 127 -10.32 -8.08 -9.62
CA ILE A 127 -11.63 -8.67 -9.35
C ILE A 127 -12.67 -7.85 -10.08
N LYS A 128 -13.53 -8.51 -10.84
CA LYS A 128 -14.67 -7.87 -11.53
C LYS A 128 -15.97 -8.25 -10.82
N GLY A 129 -16.79 -7.26 -10.50
CA GLY A 129 -18.18 -7.46 -10.07
C GLY A 129 -19.03 -8.01 -11.21
N GLN A 130 -20.15 -8.65 -10.84
CA GLN A 130 -21.09 -9.26 -11.80
C GLN A 130 -22.17 -8.28 -12.28
N ASN A 131 -22.53 -7.28 -11.46
CA ASN A 131 -23.53 -6.26 -11.80
C ASN A 131 -22.87 -4.94 -12.19
N THR A 132 -23.45 -4.26 -13.17
CA THR A 132 -22.87 -3.06 -13.79
C THR A 132 -23.23 -1.74 -13.10
N GLU A 133 -24.12 -1.74 -12.12
CA GLU A 133 -24.82 -0.50 -11.73
C GLU A 133 -24.36 0.13 -10.41
N ASP A 134 -23.75 -0.61 -9.48
CA ASP A 134 -23.55 -0.10 -8.11
C ASP A 134 -22.11 0.33 -7.77
N GLY A 135 -21.11 -0.11 -8.53
CA GLY A 135 -19.71 0.18 -8.25
C GLY A 135 -19.20 -0.42 -6.93
N ILE A 136 -17.90 -0.27 -6.66
CA ILE A 136 -17.33 -0.58 -5.34
C ILE A 136 -17.23 0.72 -4.55
N LEU A 137 -17.99 0.81 -3.46
CA LEU A 137 -18.06 2.03 -2.64
C LEU A 137 -17.06 2.03 -1.47
N CYS A 138 -16.72 0.85 -0.93
CA CYS A 138 -15.86 0.72 0.24
C CYS A 138 -15.13 -0.63 0.24
N LEU A 139 -13.95 -0.68 0.85
CA LEU A 139 -13.14 -1.87 1.05
C LEU A 139 -12.70 -1.99 2.51
N LYS A 140 -12.68 -3.22 3.02
CA LYS A 140 -12.10 -3.56 4.32
C LYS A 140 -11.43 -4.93 4.24
N PHE A 141 -10.20 -5.01 4.70
CA PHE A 141 -9.55 -6.30 4.91
C PHE A 141 -10.09 -6.96 6.19
N LEU A 142 -10.42 -8.23 6.08
CA LEU A 142 -10.78 -9.07 7.21
C LEU A 142 -9.64 -10.05 7.47
N LEU A 143 -9.18 -10.13 8.72
CA LEU A 143 -8.24 -11.16 9.14
C LEU A 143 -9.03 -12.45 9.39
N LEU A 144 -8.76 -13.48 8.60
CA LEU A 144 -9.29 -14.81 8.85
C LEU A 144 -8.36 -15.52 9.87
N LYS A 145 -8.96 -16.16 10.87
CA LYS A 145 -8.26 -16.95 11.89
C LYS A 145 -8.20 -18.41 11.48
#